data_AF-A0A7C4U4V5-F1
#
_entry.id   AF-A0A7C4U4V5-F1
#
_cell.length_a   1.000
_cell.length_b   1.000
_cell.length_c   1.000
_cell.angle_alpha   90.00
_cell.angle_beta   90.00
_cell.angle_gamma   90.00
#
_symmetry.space_group_name_H-M   'P 1'
#
loop_
_entity.id
_entity.type
_entity.pdbx_description
1 polymer ?
#
loop_
_entity_poly.entity_id
_entity_poly.type
_entity_poly.pdbx_seq_one_letter_code
_entity_poly.pdbx_strand_id
1 'polypeptide(L)'
;MKKIILIFWFTFSQVNYIIGQEDLKKTVPGTIFFSDKPFGNSSEGSKSTFTSSDFIYARLELSNKTLKEAFGLPEDGESSMSNKVDCHLRYRVTIYKDGEQKGDPNFWDFLYVWGKDKTSNSFNFDILPEPAKATSMLSGTVSFNAGIASGPLYHIIDQERFPENGVYKVRVQLFNQTYDAWGKMEEKEKWPVIEEEFSFTFDAKDIKRLKTNGESANKLVMENAYRLDKMPEWFYKAGKVTDPKVSNAAITAILKRDIPTKSIIKFVIGESVGPLWVVEKDEYGGIKHRSFSPTINIAYRRDGKCFVGTIRLYEPYEGMGKYGTLTVGYESSSVRPDFWLDCSLIK
;
A
#
# COMPACT_ATOMS: atom_id res chain seq x y z
N MET A 1 -22.70 -7.04 51.41
CA MET A 1 -21.39 -6.97 50.72
C MET A 1 -21.63 -6.42 49.31
N LYS A 2 -21.29 -5.14 49.08
CA LYS A 2 -21.47 -4.45 47.79
C LYS A 2 -20.31 -4.82 46.86
N LYS A 3 -20.62 -5.34 45.67
CA LYS A 3 -19.64 -5.60 44.60
C LYS A 3 -19.26 -4.27 43.95
N ILE A 4 -17.99 -3.90 44.07
CA ILE A 4 -17.38 -2.78 43.35
C ILE A 4 -16.99 -3.31 41.97
N ILE A 5 -17.62 -2.78 40.92
CA ILE A 5 -17.20 -2.98 39.53
C ILE A 5 -16.25 -1.82 39.21
N LEU A 6 -14.95 -2.11 39.12
CA LEU A 6 -13.95 -1.19 38.60
C LEU A 6 -14.06 -1.19 37.07
N ILE A 7 -14.56 -0.10 36.50
CA ILE A 7 -14.48 0.16 35.06
C ILE A 7 -13.15 0.87 34.82
N PHE A 8 -12.20 0.17 34.20
CA PHE A 8 -10.98 0.78 33.68
C PHE A 8 -11.32 1.53 32.39
N TRP A 9 -11.42 2.86 32.48
CA TRP A 9 -11.40 3.73 31.31
C TRP A 9 -9.96 3.86 30.81
N PHE A 10 -9.64 3.17 29.73
CA PHE A 10 -8.47 3.49 28.91
C PHE A 10 -8.82 4.72 28.06
N THR A 11 -8.51 5.91 28.57
CA THR A 11 -8.43 7.11 27.74
C THR A 11 -7.15 7.01 26.90
N PHE A 12 -7.29 6.48 25.68
CA PHE A 12 -6.31 6.76 24.63
C PHE A 12 -6.32 8.27 24.41
N SER A 13 -5.32 8.93 24.98
CA SER A 13 -4.92 10.29 24.61
C SER A 13 -4.51 10.28 23.14
N GLN A 14 -5.48 10.42 22.24
CA GLN A 14 -5.23 10.88 20.90
C GLN A 14 -4.75 12.32 21.07
N VAL A 15 -3.43 12.52 21.00
CA VAL A 15 -2.88 13.84 20.76
C VAL A 15 -3.41 14.25 19.40
N ASN A 16 -4.52 14.96 19.39
CA ASN A 16 -5.02 15.68 18.24
C ASN A 16 -3.95 16.73 17.91
N TYR A 17 -3.03 16.38 17.01
CA TYR A 17 -2.22 17.37 16.33
C TYR A 17 -3.18 18.12 15.41
N ILE A 18 -3.84 19.15 15.96
CA ILE A 18 -4.49 20.19 15.15
C ILE A 18 -3.33 20.93 14.49
N ILE A 19 -2.83 20.37 13.38
CA ILE A 19 -2.05 21.13 12.44
C ILE A 19 -3.04 22.16 11.90
N GLY A 20 -2.94 23.41 12.35
CA GLY A 20 -3.78 24.50 11.85
C GLY A 20 -3.84 24.42 10.32
N GLN A 21 -5.06 24.46 9.76
CA GLN A 21 -5.35 24.38 8.33
C GLN A 21 -4.93 25.67 7.61
N GLU A 22 -3.69 26.11 7.78
CA GLU A 22 -3.11 27.07 6.85
C GLU A 22 -2.88 26.37 5.51
N ASP A 23 -3.46 26.97 4.47
CA ASP A 23 -3.35 26.54 3.08
C ASP A 23 -1.88 26.49 2.67
N LEU A 24 -1.43 25.28 2.28
CA LEU A 24 -0.13 25.10 1.67
C LEU A 24 -0.08 25.90 0.36
N LYS A 25 0.91 26.77 0.19
CA LYS A 25 1.04 27.58 -1.02
C LYS A 25 1.84 26.81 -2.07
N LYS A 26 1.43 26.94 -3.34
CA LYS A 26 2.16 26.39 -4.49
C LYS A 26 3.61 26.91 -4.52
N THR A 27 4.56 25.99 -4.43
CA THR A 27 6.01 26.27 -4.48
C THR A 27 6.71 25.57 -5.65
N VAL A 28 6.05 24.57 -6.26
CA VAL A 28 6.59 23.79 -7.38
C VAL A 28 6.08 24.34 -8.73
N PRO A 29 6.98 24.67 -9.68
CA PRO A 29 6.58 25.03 -11.05
C PRO A 29 5.98 23.83 -11.81
N GLY A 30 4.70 23.94 -12.17
CA GLY A 30 3.96 22.92 -12.90
C GLY A 30 2.45 23.18 -12.85
N THR A 31 1.68 22.29 -13.47
CA THR A 31 0.20 22.34 -13.45
C THR A 31 -0.36 20.92 -13.29
N ILE A 32 -1.46 20.79 -12.55
CA ILE A 32 -2.29 19.57 -12.54
C ILE A 32 -3.46 19.79 -13.50
N PHE A 33 -3.53 18.97 -14.54
CA PHE A 33 -4.66 18.93 -15.47
C PHE A 33 -5.64 17.85 -15.05
N PHE A 34 -6.93 18.08 -15.28
CA PHE A 34 -7.99 17.10 -15.01
C PHE A 34 -8.68 16.67 -16.29
N SER A 35 -9.19 15.44 -16.36
CA SER A 35 -9.95 14.94 -17.51
C SER A 35 -10.97 13.88 -17.09
N ASP A 36 -12.00 13.69 -17.91
CA ASP A 36 -12.99 12.63 -17.76
C ASP A 36 -12.55 11.29 -18.37
N LYS A 37 -11.32 11.25 -18.90
CA LYS A 37 -10.67 10.07 -19.46
C LYS A 37 -9.23 9.96 -18.94
N PRO A 38 -8.65 8.75 -18.90
CA PRO A 38 -7.24 8.60 -18.58
C PRO A 38 -6.36 9.40 -19.56
N PHE A 39 -5.36 10.09 -19.03
CA PHE A 39 -4.39 10.81 -19.86
C PHE A 39 -3.43 9.84 -20.57
N GLY A 40 -3.05 10.22 -21.79
CA GLY A 40 -1.92 9.63 -22.51
C GLY A 40 -0.62 10.35 -22.15
N ASN A 41 0.10 10.80 -23.18
CA ASN A 41 1.42 11.46 -23.05
C ASN A 41 1.34 12.99 -22.91
N SER A 42 0.15 13.59 -22.91
CA SER A 42 -0.06 15.04 -22.83
C SER A 42 -1.33 15.37 -22.05
N SER A 43 -1.52 16.65 -21.75
CA SER A 43 -2.71 17.25 -21.13
C SER A 43 -3.86 17.57 -22.12
N GLU A 44 -3.83 17.01 -23.33
CA GLU A 44 -4.88 17.18 -24.32
C GLU A 44 -6.22 16.61 -23.83
N GLY A 45 -7.32 17.34 -24.06
CA GLY A 45 -8.64 16.96 -23.57
C GLY A 45 -8.85 17.26 -22.08
N SER A 46 -8.03 18.13 -21.49
CA SER A 46 -8.22 18.60 -20.11
C SER A 46 -9.48 19.46 -19.94
N LYS A 47 -10.06 19.37 -18.75
CA LYS A 47 -11.29 20.04 -18.33
C LYS A 47 -11.12 20.56 -16.91
N SER A 48 -11.95 21.52 -16.52
CA SER A 48 -11.99 22.10 -15.17
C SER A 48 -13.38 22.05 -14.54
N THR A 49 -14.33 21.36 -15.18
CA THR A 49 -15.71 21.21 -14.69
C THR A 49 -16.19 19.79 -14.91
N PHE A 50 -16.78 19.21 -13.88
CA PHE A 50 -17.25 17.83 -13.82
C PHE A 50 -18.59 17.76 -13.08
N THR A 51 -19.26 16.63 -13.21
CA THR A 51 -20.47 16.26 -12.49
C THR A 51 -20.22 14.99 -11.69
N SER A 52 -21.08 14.69 -10.71
CA SER A 52 -21.03 13.41 -9.98
C SER A 52 -21.22 12.18 -10.86
N SER A 53 -21.69 12.34 -12.10
CA SER A 53 -21.81 11.27 -13.10
C SER A 53 -20.50 10.95 -13.84
N ASP A 54 -19.55 11.88 -13.83
CA ASP A 54 -18.27 11.74 -14.54
C ASP A 54 -17.27 10.90 -13.75
N PHE A 55 -16.29 10.37 -14.47
CA PHE A 55 -15.03 9.92 -13.88
C PHE A 55 -14.02 11.05 -13.95
N ILE A 56 -13.02 11.05 -13.07
CA ILE A 56 -12.04 12.13 -12.98
C ILE A 56 -10.63 11.55 -12.80
N TYR A 57 -9.79 11.89 -13.76
CA TYR A 57 -8.37 11.57 -13.83
C TYR A 57 -7.56 12.86 -13.78
N ALA A 58 -6.32 12.77 -13.31
CA ALA A 58 -5.41 13.89 -13.20
C ALA A 58 -4.05 13.57 -13.81
N ARG A 59 -3.39 14.63 -14.30
CA ARG A 59 -2.03 14.59 -14.80
C ARG A 59 -1.27 15.80 -14.30
N LEU A 60 -0.24 15.56 -13.52
CA LEU A 60 0.77 16.54 -13.22
C LEU A 60 1.73 16.68 -14.41
N GLU A 61 1.99 17.91 -14.84
CA GLU A 61 3.09 18.25 -15.76
C GLU A 61 3.99 19.31 -15.10
N LEU A 62 5.27 18.96 -14.93
CA LEU A 62 6.32 19.81 -14.36
C LEU A 62 7.08 20.52 -15.48
N SER A 63 7.46 21.79 -15.25
CA SER A 63 8.03 22.62 -16.32
C SER A 63 9.43 22.16 -16.78
N ASN A 64 10.32 21.83 -15.84
CA ASN A 64 11.72 21.52 -16.16
C ASN A 64 12.42 20.63 -15.12
N LYS A 65 11.65 19.97 -14.24
CA LYS A 65 12.14 19.08 -13.20
C LYS A 65 11.45 17.74 -13.28
N THR A 66 12.14 16.70 -12.85
CA THR A 66 11.53 15.40 -12.56
C THR A 66 10.71 15.48 -11.26
N LEU A 67 9.81 14.51 -11.04
CA LEU A 67 9.08 14.39 -9.76
C LEU A 67 10.05 14.35 -8.57
N LYS A 68 11.14 13.58 -8.72
CA LYS A 68 12.17 13.47 -7.70
C LYS A 68 12.79 14.82 -7.34
N GLU A 69 13.19 15.61 -8.33
CA GLU A 69 13.79 16.93 -8.11
C GLU A 69 12.78 17.98 -7.64
N ALA A 70 11.53 17.90 -8.11
CA ALA A 70 10.48 18.86 -7.79
C ALA A 70 9.99 18.72 -6.35
N PHE A 71 9.87 17.47 -5.86
CA PHE A 71 9.34 17.17 -4.52
C PHE A 71 10.39 16.68 -3.52
N GLY A 72 11.65 16.56 -3.91
CA GLY A 72 12.71 16.00 -3.05
C GLY A 72 12.42 14.56 -2.64
N LEU A 73 12.02 13.72 -3.61
CA LEU A 73 11.73 12.30 -3.35
C LEU A 73 13.04 11.52 -3.07
N PRO A 74 13.00 10.47 -2.25
CA PRO A 74 14.20 9.73 -1.86
C PRO A 74 14.91 9.04 -3.04
N GLU A 75 16.23 8.89 -2.89
CA GLU A 75 17.04 8.05 -3.76
C GLU A 75 16.64 6.57 -3.68
N ASP A 76 17.04 5.80 -4.68
CA ASP A 76 16.87 4.34 -4.65
C ASP A 76 17.66 3.76 -3.47
N GLY A 77 16.98 3.02 -2.59
CA GLY A 77 17.57 2.50 -1.35
C GLY A 77 17.13 3.24 -0.09
N GLU A 78 16.72 4.50 -0.20
CA GLU A 78 16.45 5.39 0.94
C GLU A 78 14.96 5.45 1.32
N SER A 79 14.07 4.97 0.45
CA SER A 79 12.63 4.99 0.70
C SER A 79 12.24 4.20 1.96
N SER A 80 11.25 4.67 2.70
CA SER A 80 10.65 3.96 3.83
C SER A 80 9.78 2.77 3.40
N MET A 81 9.51 2.64 2.10
CA MET A 81 8.73 1.55 1.54
C MET A 81 9.50 0.22 1.56
N SER A 82 8.78 -0.88 1.33
CA SER A 82 9.39 -2.22 1.28
C SER A 82 10.19 -2.44 0.00
N ASN A 83 9.66 -2.00 -1.15
CA ASN A 83 10.47 -1.78 -2.34
C ASN A 83 11.17 -0.43 -2.20
N LYS A 84 12.49 -0.45 -2.06
CA LYS A 84 13.30 0.75 -1.81
C LYS A 84 13.45 1.68 -3.01
N VAL A 85 12.98 1.26 -4.18
CA VAL A 85 12.95 2.06 -5.41
C VAL A 85 11.67 2.90 -5.49
N ASP A 86 10.56 2.40 -4.95
CA ASP A 86 9.28 3.11 -4.97
C ASP A 86 9.19 4.12 -3.82
N CYS A 87 8.35 5.14 -3.97
CA CYS A 87 8.13 6.15 -2.94
C CYS A 87 6.66 6.61 -2.93
N HIS A 88 6.39 7.73 -2.26
CA HIS A 88 5.06 8.32 -2.22
C HIS A 88 5.13 9.85 -2.28
N LEU A 89 4.02 10.44 -2.69
CA LEU A 89 3.70 11.84 -2.46
C LEU A 89 2.59 11.95 -1.44
N ARG A 90 2.56 13.04 -0.68
CA ARG A 90 1.35 13.40 0.07
C ARG A 90 0.29 13.85 -0.92
N TYR A 91 -0.94 13.38 -0.73
CA TYR A 91 -2.06 13.70 -1.60
C TYR A 91 -3.28 14.12 -0.78
N ARG A 92 -3.67 15.39 -0.97
CA ARG A 92 -4.82 15.99 -0.30
C ARG A 92 -5.89 16.42 -1.30
N VAL A 93 -7.14 16.14 -0.97
CA VAL A 93 -8.34 16.60 -1.64
C VAL A 93 -9.22 17.29 -0.61
N THR A 94 -9.55 18.54 -0.90
CA THR A 94 -10.36 19.40 -0.03
C THR A 94 -11.57 19.90 -0.81
N ILE A 95 -12.74 19.89 -0.16
CA ILE A 95 -14.01 20.30 -0.74
C ILE A 95 -14.37 21.69 -0.23
N TYR A 96 -14.74 22.59 -1.13
CA TYR A 96 -15.20 23.94 -0.81
C TYR A 96 -16.58 24.21 -1.41
N LYS A 97 -17.40 24.94 -0.68
CA LYS A 97 -18.70 25.45 -1.09
C LYS A 97 -18.79 26.90 -0.66
N ASP A 98 -19.07 27.80 -1.61
CA ASP A 98 -19.20 29.24 -1.36
C ASP A 98 -17.99 29.86 -0.63
N GLY A 99 -16.79 29.36 -0.92
CA GLY A 99 -15.53 29.80 -0.32
C GLY A 99 -15.20 29.16 1.03
N GLU A 100 -16.11 28.38 1.60
CA GLU A 100 -15.89 27.67 2.86
C GLU A 100 -15.50 26.22 2.62
N GLN A 101 -14.49 25.73 3.35
CA GLN A 101 -14.15 24.31 3.38
C GLN A 101 -15.30 23.52 4.02
N LYS A 102 -15.63 22.36 3.42
CA LYS A 102 -16.62 21.41 3.94
C LYS A 102 -15.93 20.11 4.33
N GLY A 103 -16.11 19.75 5.60
CA GLY A 103 -15.47 18.61 6.26
C GLY A 103 -13.95 18.66 6.28
N ASP A 104 -13.35 17.61 6.85
CA ASP A 104 -11.90 17.42 6.79
C ASP A 104 -11.44 16.96 5.40
N PRO A 105 -10.18 17.20 5.00
CA PRO A 105 -9.61 16.60 3.80
C PRO A 105 -9.63 15.05 3.84
N ASN A 106 -9.33 14.40 2.72
CA ASN A 106 -9.21 12.93 2.69
C ASN A 106 -8.17 12.42 3.69
N PHE A 107 -8.44 11.25 4.26
CA PHE A 107 -7.54 10.55 5.19
C PHE A 107 -6.48 9.68 4.48
N TRP A 108 -6.69 9.39 3.20
CA TRP A 108 -5.76 8.62 2.37
C TRP A 108 -4.61 9.49 1.87
N ASP A 109 -3.74 9.86 2.80
CA ASP A 109 -2.73 10.91 2.66
C ASP A 109 -1.58 10.58 1.71
N PHE A 110 -1.34 9.32 1.35
CA PHE A 110 -0.17 8.91 0.58
C PHE A 110 -0.56 8.35 -0.78
N LEU A 111 -0.06 8.96 -1.86
CA LEU A 111 -0.19 8.50 -3.23
C LEU A 111 1.10 7.78 -3.65
N TYR A 112 0.97 6.54 -4.08
CA TYR A 112 2.09 5.71 -4.51
C TYR A 112 2.75 6.28 -5.77
N VAL A 113 4.08 6.35 -5.77
CA VAL A 113 4.88 6.74 -6.94
C VAL A 113 5.84 5.59 -7.26
N TRP A 114 5.64 4.97 -8.42
CA TRP A 114 6.52 3.91 -8.89
C TRP A 114 7.91 4.46 -9.18
N GLY A 115 8.94 3.64 -8.97
CA GLY A 115 10.33 4.01 -9.21
C GLY A 115 10.58 4.61 -10.59
N LYS A 116 9.95 4.03 -11.62
CA LYS A 116 10.02 4.52 -13.01
C LYS A 116 9.42 5.92 -13.21
N ASP A 117 8.44 6.31 -12.39
CA ASP A 117 7.74 7.58 -12.52
C ASP A 117 8.51 8.71 -11.81
N LYS A 118 9.38 8.40 -10.84
CA LYS A 118 10.19 9.39 -10.10
C LYS A 118 11.06 10.26 -11.01
N THR A 119 11.56 9.69 -12.10
CA THR A 119 12.43 10.35 -13.07
C THR A 119 11.66 11.02 -14.22
N SER A 120 10.33 10.94 -14.21
CA SER A 120 9.47 11.61 -15.18
C SER A 120 9.24 13.07 -14.79
N ASN A 121 8.97 13.92 -15.78
CA ASN A 121 8.44 15.28 -15.56
C ASN A 121 6.90 15.32 -15.54
N SER A 122 6.25 14.16 -15.65
CA SER A 122 4.79 14.05 -15.64
C SER A 122 4.31 12.83 -14.86
N PHE A 123 3.13 12.92 -14.27
CA PHE A 123 2.58 11.87 -13.42
C PHE A 123 1.07 11.82 -13.53
N ASN A 124 0.53 10.67 -13.94
CA ASN A 124 -0.90 10.43 -14.04
C ASN A 124 -1.39 9.80 -12.73
N PHE A 125 -2.53 10.28 -12.23
CA PHE A 125 -3.16 9.74 -11.03
C PHE A 125 -4.68 9.90 -11.08
N ASP A 126 -5.38 9.18 -10.21
CA ASP A 126 -6.83 9.08 -10.22
C ASP A 126 -7.45 9.91 -9.09
N ILE A 127 -8.54 10.61 -9.39
CA ILE A 127 -9.34 11.35 -8.41
C ILE A 127 -10.65 10.61 -8.11
N LEU A 128 -11.36 10.23 -9.18
CA LEU A 128 -12.63 9.49 -9.16
C LEU A 128 -12.65 8.56 -10.40
N PRO A 129 -11.80 7.52 -10.45
CA PRO A 129 -11.58 6.74 -11.66
C PRO A 129 -12.76 5.81 -11.97
N GLU A 130 -12.97 5.49 -13.24
CA GLU A 130 -13.79 4.33 -13.61
C GLU A 130 -13.27 3.06 -12.90
N PRO A 131 -14.13 2.25 -12.25
CA PRO A 131 -13.66 1.13 -11.43
C PRO A 131 -12.74 0.14 -12.15
N ALA A 132 -13.01 -0.14 -13.42
CA ALA A 132 -12.22 -1.07 -14.23
C ALA A 132 -10.88 -0.48 -14.71
N LYS A 133 -10.67 0.83 -14.56
CA LYS A 133 -9.48 1.56 -15.00
C LYS A 133 -8.73 2.22 -13.84
N ALA A 134 -9.10 1.93 -12.60
CA ALA A 134 -8.41 2.44 -11.43
C ALA A 134 -6.97 1.91 -11.38
N THR A 135 -6.01 2.82 -11.23
CA THR A 135 -4.56 2.54 -11.23
C THR A 135 -3.83 3.14 -10.05
N SER A 136 -4.33 4.25 -9.50
CA SER A 136 -3.67 4.94 -8.39
C SER A 136 -3.89 4.20 -7.08
N MET A 137 -2.78 3.99 -6.37
CA MET A 137 -2.77 3.42 -5.04
C MET A 137 -2.64 4.54 -4.02
N LEU A 138 -3.62 4.62 -3.13
CA LEU A 138 -3.60 5.49 -1.97
C LEU A 138 -3.38 4.66 -0.71
N SER A 139 -2.78 5.27 0.30
CA SER A 139 -2.58 4.64 1.60
C SER A 139 -2.71 5.63 2.75
N GLY A 140 -3.14 5.13 3.90
CA GLY A 140 -3.12 5.86 5.17
C GLY A 140 -1.77 5.74 5.89
N THR A 141 -0.88 4.87 5.39
CA THR A 141 0.47 4.65 5.93
C THR A 141 1.54 4.84 4.84
N VAL A 142 2.70 5.37 5.24
CA VAL A 142 3.85 5.60 4.34
C VAL A 142 4.40 4.32 3.69
N SER A 143 4.13 3.16 4.29
CA SER A 143 4.71 1.88 3.88
C SER A 143 3.79 1.05 2.97
N PHE A 144 2.56 1.49 2.73
CA PHE A 144 1.57 0.80 1.88
C PHE A 144 1.38 -0.68 2.28
N ASN A 145 1.50 -0.97 3.57
CA ASN A 145 1.34 -2.31 4.13
C ASN A 145 -0.11 -2.62 4.54
N ALA A 146 -0.94 -1.60 4.65
CA ALA A 146 -2.35 -1.68 5.02
C ALA A 146 -3.09 -0.43 4.53
N GLY A 147 -4.42 -0.51 4.48
CA GLY A 147 -5.26 0.62 4.12
C GLY A 147 -5.01 1.09 2.69
N ILE A 148 -5.12 0.21 1.70
CA ILE A 148 -5.00 0.60 0.30
C ILE A 148 -6.37 1.00 -0.25
N ALA A 149 -6.41 2.13 -0.94
CA ALA A 149 -7.61 2.68 -1.55
C ALA A 149 -7.33 3.17 -2.98
N SER A 150 -8.40 3.34 -3.75
CA SER A 150 -8.43 3.99 -5.05
C SER A 150 -9.23 5.29 -4.96
N GLY A 151 -8.81 6.32 -5.71
CA GLY A 151 -9.57 7.55 -5.99
C GLY A 151 -10.13 8.26 -4.74
N PRO A 152 -9.49 9.33 -4.23
CA PRO A 152 -9.88 9.95 -2.96
C PRO A 152 -11.35 10.36 -2.88
N LEU A 153 -11.97 10.81 -3.99
CA LEU A 153 -13.37 11.25 -3.97
C LEU A 153 -14.34 10.13 -3.59
N TYR A 154 -14.06 8.87 -3.89
CA TYR A 154 -14.92 7.76 -3.47
C TYR A 154 -15.07 7.65 -1.95
N HIS A 155 -14.09 8.15 -1.19
CA HIS A 155 -14.01 7.99 0.26
C HIS A 155 -14.48 9.21 1.03
N ILE A 156 -14.64 10.35 0.35
CA ILE A 156 -15.00 11.62 0.96
C ILE A 156 -16.34 12.17 0.45
N ILE A 157 -17.07 11.40 -0.35
CA ILE A 157 -18.47 11.70 -0.72
C ILE A 157 -19.39 11.26 0.43
N ASP A 158 -19.67 12.21 1.31
CA ASP A 158 -20.57 12.11 2.44
C ASP A 158 -21.31 13.43 2.68
N GLN A 159 -22.20 13.44 3.69
CA GLN A 159 -23.04 14.59 4.00
C GLN A 159 -22.28 15.73 4.71
N GLU A 160 -21.10 15.46 5.29
CA GLU A 160 -20.27 16.49 5.92
C GLU A 160 -19.61 17.38 4.86
N ARG A 161 -19.19 16.76 3.75
CA ARG A 161 -18.46 17.42 2.64
C ARG A 161 -19.39 17.86 1.51
N PHE A 162 -20.45 17.10 1.26
CA PHE A 162 -21.48 17.38 0.25
C PHE A 162 -22.89 17.39 0.88
N PRO A 163 -23.21 18.40 1.72
CA PRO A 163 -24.48 18.45 2.45
C PRO A 163 -25.72 18.64 1.56
N GLU A 164 -25.56 19.15 0.34
CA GLU A 164 -26.65 19.48 -0.57
C GLU A 164 -26.23 19.32 -2.05
N ASN A 165 -27.20 19.29 -2.95
CA ASN A 165 -26.92 19.29 -4.38
C ASN A 165 -26.35 20.64 -4.83
N GLY A 166 -25.49 20.63 -5.85
CA GLY A 166 -25.03 21.85 -6.51
C GLY A 166 -23.54 21.85 -6.82
N VAL A 167 -23.01 23.03 -7.13
CA VAL A 167 -21.60 23.19 -7.52
C VAL A 167 -20.72 23.35 -6.29
N TYR A 168 -19.61 22.62 -6.28
CA TYR A 168 -18.52 22.67 -5.32
C TYR A 168 -17.21 22.98 -6.03
N LYS A 169 -16.22 23.48 -5.30
CA LYS A 169 -14.83 23.54 -5.72
C LYS A 169 -14.07 22.40 -5.07
N VAL A 170 -13.36 21.62 -5.87
CA VAL A 170 -12.50 20.54 -5.39
C VAL A 170 -11.06 20.98 -5.60
N ARG A 171 -10.31 21.12 -4.50
CA ARG A 171 -8.88 21.41 -4.52
C ARG A 171 -8.10 20.12 -4.38
N VAL A 172 -7.10 19.96 -5.23
CA VAL A 172 -6.21 18.80 -5.29
C VAL A 172 -4.80 19.29 -5.03
N GLN A 173 -4.16 18.82 -3.97
CA GLN A 173 -2.78 19.18 -3.61
C GLN A 173 -1.90 17.94 -3.62
N LEU A 174 -0.76 18.03 -4.31
CA LEU A 174 0.35 17.09 -4.16
C LEU A 174 1.49 17.80 -3.46
N PHE A 175 2.06 17.18 -2.43
CA PHE A 175 3.18 17.77 -1.71
C PHE A 175 4.10 16.70 -1.12
N ASN A 176 5.24 17.13 -0.60
CA ASN A 176 6.10 16.29 0.22
C ASN A 176 6.52 17.06 1.47
N GLN A 177 6.63 16.37 2.60
CA GLN A 177 7.12 16.99 3.83
C GLN A 177 8.64 16.89 3.84
N THR A 178 9.32 18.02 3.96
CA THR A 178 10.78 18.06 4.04
C THR A 178 11.25 18.10 5.49
N TYR A 179 12.46 17.59 5.70
CA TYR A 179 13.12 17.55 6.99
C TYR A 179 14.50 18.18 6.84
N ASP A 180 14.96 18.88 7.87
CA ASP A 180 16.32 19.42 7.89
C ASP A 180 17.36 18.30 8.08
N ALA A 181 18.65 18.68 8.06
CA ALA A 181 19.76 17.74 8.22
C ALA A 181 19.77 17.01 9.58
N TRP A 182 18.98 17.46 10.56
CA TRP A 182 18.84 16.84 11.88
C TRP A 182 17.58 15.97 12.00
N GLY A 183 16.82 15.82 10.91
CA GLY A 183 15.58 15.05 10.88
C GLY A 183 14.39 15.78 11.52
N LYS A 184 14.48 17.10 11.74
CA LYS A 184 13.34 17.90 12.18
C LYS A 184 12.51 18.32 10.97
N MET A 185 11.21 18.13 11.05
CA MET A 185 10.28 18.55 9.99
C MET A 185 10.39 20.06 9.78
N GLU A 186 10.54 20.46 8.53
CA GLU A 186 10.59 21.87 8.15
C GLU A 186 9.21 22.54 8.22
N GLU A 187 9.21 23.86 8.25
CA GLU A 187 8.00 24.68 8.16
C GLU A 187 7.24 24.43 6.84
N LYS A 188 5.91 24.51 6.89
CA LYS A 188 5.02 24.16 5.77
C LYS A 188 5.30 24.95 4.50
N GLU A 189 5.72 26.20 4.66
CA GLU A 189 6.01 27.15 3.59
C GLU A 189 7.22 26.70 2.75
N LYS A 190 8.06 25.82 3.31
CA LYS A 190 9.22 25.24 2.62
C LYS A 190 8.88 23.94 1.90
N TRP A 191 7.72 23.35 2.16
CA TRP A 191 7.34 22.10 1.54
C TRP A 191 7.12 22.32 0.03
N PRO A 192 7.62 21.42 -0.83
CA PRO A 192 7.29 21.42 -2.24
C PRO A 192 5.82 21.04 -2.41
N VAL A 193 5.04 21.96 -2.95
CA VAL A 193 3.58 21.85 -3.09
C VAL A 193 3.20 22.27 -4.50
N ILE A 194 2.31 21.49 -5.11
CA ILE A 194 1.54 21.88 -6.28
C ILE A 194 0.06 21.65 -6.00
N GLU A 195 -0.78 22.56 -6.47
CA GLU A 195 -2.21 22.48 -6.30
C GLU A 195 -2.93 23.04 -7.51
N GLU A 196 -4.11 22.49 -7.80
CA GLU A 196 -5.06 23.02 -8.76
C GLU A 196 -6.50 22.72 -8.29
N GLU A 197 -7.46 23.42 -8.89
CA GLU A 197 -8.88 23.28 -8.55
C GLU A 197 -9.75 22.99 -9.77
N PHE A 198 -10.84 22.28 -9.56
CA PHE A 198 -11.91 22.14 -10.54
C PHE A 198 -13.29 22.34 -9.91
N SER A 199 -14.26 22.66 -10.75
CA SER A 199 -15.67 22.74 -10.36
C SER A 199 -16.33 21.37 -10.46
N PHE A 200 -17.08 20.97 -9.43
CA PHE A 200 -17.75 19.68 -9.36
C PHE A 200 -19.23 19.87 -9.01
N THR A 201 -20.12 19.49 -9.92
CA THR A 201 -21.56 19.53 -9.70
C THR A 201 -22.02 18.22 -9.08
N PHE A 202 -22.34 18.25 -7.78
CA PHE A 202 -22.79 17.09 -7.02
C PHE A 202 -24.30 16.92 -7.07
N ASP A 203 -24.74 15.68 -7.27
CA ASP A 203 -26.13 15.24 -7.14
C ASP A 203 -26.21 14.02 -6.21
N ALA A 204 -26.95 14.16 -5.11
CA ALA A 204 -27.12 13.11 -4.11
C ALA A 204 -27.68 11.79 -4.68
N LYS A 205 -28.36 11.82 -5.83
CA LYS A 205 -28.84 10.59 -6.50
C LYS A 205 -27.69 9.66 -6.92
N ASP A 206 -26.49 10.20 -7.14
CA ASP A 206 -25.32 9.46 -7.59
C ASP A 206 -24.58 8.72 -6.46
N ILE A 207 -24.85 9.05 -5.19
CA ILE A 207 -24.11 8.51 -4.03
C ILE A 207 -24.02 6.98 -4.06
N LYS A 208 -25.15 6.31 -4.34
CA LYS A 208 -25.19 4.84 -4.35
C LYS A 208 -24.22 4.26 -5.39
N ARG A 209 -24.22 4.80 -6.61
CA ARG A 209 -23.31 4.38 -7.69
C ARG A 209 -21.87 4.70 -7.33
N LEU A 210 -21.60 5.89 -6.80
CA LEU A 210 -20.26 6.30 -6.40
C LEU A 210 -19.67 5.37 -5.33
N LYS A 211 -20.45 5.00 -4.31
CA LYS A 211 -20.00 4.04 -3.28
C LYS A 211 -19.68 2.66 -3.85
N THR A 212 -20.57 2.10 -4.69
CA THR A 212 -20.33 0.81 -5.36
C THR A 212 -19.12 0.84 -6.29
N ASN A 213 -18.93 1.95 -7.00
CA ASN A 213 -17.76 2.16 -7.84
C ASN A 213 -16.47 2.22 -7.01
N GLY A 214 -16.50 2.91 -5.88
CA GLY A 214 -15.37 2.98 -4.94
C GLY A 214 -14.96 1.61 -4.41
N GLU A 215 -15.91 0.78 -3.98
CA GLU A 215 -15.66 -0.60 -3.56
C GLU A 215 -15.00 -1.43 -4.67
N SER A 216 -15.51 -1.31 -5.90
CA SER A 216 -15.00 -2.02 -7.07
C SER A 216 -13.60 -1.56 -7.47
N ALA A 217 -13.35 -0.25 -7.45
CA ALA A 217 -12.05 0.36 -7.72
C ALA A 217 -11.01 -0.04 -6.66
N ASN A 218 -11.38 0.01 -5.37
CA ASN A 218 -10.53 -0.45 -4.27
C ASN A 218 -10.15 -1.92 -4.43
N LYS A 219 -11.12 -2.77 -4.79
CA LYS A 219 -10.85 -4.19 -5.05
C LYS A 219 -9.83 -4.36 -6.19
N LEU A 220 -10.01 -3.66 -7.31
CA LEU A 220 -9.07 -3.74 -8.43
C LEU A 220 -7.66 -3.27 -8.03
N VAL A 221 -7.56 -2.14 -7.33
CA VAL A 221 -6.27 -1.58 -6.92
C VAL A 221 -5.60 -2.47 -5.87
N MET A 222 -6.33 -3.00 -4.88
CA MET A 222 -5.79 -3.98 -3.93
C MET A 222 -5.34 -5.26 -4.60
N GLU A 223 -6.09 -5.73 -5.61
CA GLU A 223 -5.63 -6.82 -6.45
C GLU A 223 -4.31 -6.40 -7.09
N ASN A 224 -4.24 -5.34 -7.88
CA ASN A 224 -3.02 -4.98 -8.60
C ASN A 224 -1.83 -4.52 -7.73
N ALA A 225 -2.06 -4.02 -6.51
CA ALA A 225 -1.05 -3.42 -5.63
C ALA A 225 0.12 -4.36 -5.29
N TYR A 226 -0.18 -5.67 -5.25
CA TYR A 226 0.80 -6.70 -4.93
C TYR A 226 0.99 -7.66 -6.12
N ARG A 227 0.71 -7.19 -7.34
CA ARG A 227 0.99 -7.95 -8.55
C ARG A 227 2.48 -7.84 -8.89
N LEU A 228 3.15 -8.97 -9.04
CA LEU A 228 4.49 -9.05 -9.60
C LEU A 228 4.40 -9.23 -11.12
N ASP A 229 5.23 -8.49 -11.83
CA ASP A 229 5.44 -8.57 -13.27
C ASP A 229 6.42 -9.69 -13.67
N LYS A 230 7.26 -10.13 -12.73
CA LYS A 230 8.20 -11.24 -12.88
C LYS A 230 8.33 -12.08 -11.62
N MET A 231 8.80 -13.30 -11.79
CA MET A 231 9.14 -14.15 -10.65
C MET A 231 10.28 -13.51 -9.83
N PRO A 232 10.17 -13.44 -8.49
CA PRO A 232 11.24 -12.88 -7.68
C PRO A 232 12.57 -13.61 -7.86
N GLU A 233 13.69 -12.87 -7.81
CA GLU A 233 15.01 -13.43 -8.12
C GLU A 233 15.43 -14.60 -7.23
N TRP A 234 14.96 -14.63 -5.98
CA TRP A 234 15.25 -15.71 -5.03
C TRP A 234 14.70 -17.07 -5.48
N PHE A 235 13.75 -17.12 -6.42
CA PHE A 235 13.31 -18.39 -7.05
C PHE A 235 14.35 -18.99 -8.01
N TYR A 236 15.38 -18.23 -8.38
CA TYR A 236 16.48 -18.69 -9.23
C TYR A 236 17.78 -18.94 -8.45
N LYS A 237 17.81 -18.60 -7.15
CA LYS A 237 18.96 -18.78 -6.24
C LYS A 237 18.58 -19.72 -5.09
N ALA A 238 18.48 -21.01 -5.40
CA ALA A 238 18.18 -22.02 -4.40
C ALA A 238 19.41 -22.33 -3.53
N GLY A 239 19.24 -22.26 -2.22
CA GLY A 239 20.22 -22.76 -1.26
C GLY A 239 20.39 -24.28 -1.37
N LYS A 240 21.62 -24.76 -1.15
CA LYS A 240 21.92 -26.19 -1.10
C LYS A 240 21.78 -26.69 0.33
N VAL A 241 20.95 -27.71 0.53
CA VAL A 241 20.77 -28.37 1.83
C VAL A 241 20.96 -29.86 1.68
N THR A 242 21.78 -30.44 2.55
CA THR A 242 22.12 -31.87 2.54
C THR A 242 21.38 -32.68 3.60
N ASP A 243 20.65 -32.03 4.50
CA ASP A 243 19.88 -32.70 5.55
C ASP A 243 18.66 -33.41 4.96
N PRO A 244 18.54 -34.75 5.13
CA PRO A 244 17.45 -35.53 4.54
C PRO A 244 16.06 -35.12 5.05
N LYS A 245 15.95 -34.55 6.26
CA LYS A 245 14.67 -34.09 6.83
C LYS A 245 14.04 -32.94 6.05
N VAL A 246 14.84 -32.22 5.30
CA VAL A 246 14.45 -31.05 4.49
C VAL A 246 14.85 -31.26 3.02
N SER A 247 14.94 -32.52 2.60
CA SER A 247 15.02 -32.86 1.18
C SER A 247 13.78 -32.35 0.43
N ASN A 248 13.89 -32.17 -0.89
CA ASN A 248 12.76 -31.73 -1.70
C ASN A 248 11.51 -32.64 -1.54
N ALA A 249 11.72 -33.95 -1.42
CA ALA A 249 10.64 -34.90 -1.20
C ALA A 249 9.99 -34.72 0.19
N ALA A 250 10.80 -34.54 1.23
CA ALA A 250 10.31 -34.31 2.60
C ALA A 250 9.53 -32.98 2.69
N ILE A 251 10.06 -31.89 2.13
CA ILE A 251 9.37 -30.60 2.09
C ILE A 251 8.06 -30.73 1.31
N THR A 252 8.05 -31.37 0.15
CA THR A 252 6.82 -31.59 -0.63
C THR A 252 5.75 -32.31 0.18
N ALA A 253 6.13 -33.33 0.96
CA ALA A 253 5.20 -34.05 1.82
C ALA A 253 4.66 -33.17 2.96
N ILE A 254 5.54 -32.38 3.60
CA ILE A 254 5.16 -31.41 4.65
C ILE A 254 4.18 -30.37 4.10
N LEU A 255 4.47 -29.77 2.94
CA LEU A 255 3.61 -28.78 2.31
C LEU A 255 2.21 -29.36 2.01
N LYS A 256 2.13 -30.58 1.47
CA LYS A 256 0.85 -31.24 1.18
C LYS A 256 0.05 -31.55 2.44
N ARG A 257 0.74 -31.90 3.54
CA ARG A 257 0.12 -32.23 4.82
C ARG A 257 -0.40 -30.99 5.55
N ASP A 258 0.42 -29.95 5.62
CA ASP A 258 0.21 -28.83 6.55
C ASP A 258 -0.53 -27.65 5.90
N ILE A 259 -0.40 -27.46 4.59
CA ILE A 259 -1.07 -26.36 3.86
C ILE A 259 -1.90 -26.87 2.67
N PRO A 260 -2.84 -27.82 2.90
CA PRO A 260 -3.55 -28.52 1.81
C PRO A 260 -4.46 -27.62 0.97
N THR A 261 -4.82 -26.42 1.47
CA THR A 261 -5.63 -25.44 0.74
C THR A 261 -4.87 -24.70 -0.35
N LYS A 262 -3.52 -24.80 -0.36
CA LYS A 262 -2.66 -24.17 -1.36
C LYS A 262 -2.16 -25.22 -2.34
N SER A 263 -2.49 -25.04 -3.62
CA SER A 263 -1.93 -25.89 -4.68
C SER A 263 -0.50 -25.42 -4.98
N ILE A 264 0.49 -25.99 -4.27
CA ILE A 264 1.90 -25.65 -4.48
C ILE A 264 2.35 -26.04 -5.88
N ILE A 265 2.87 -25.06 -6.62
CA ILE A 265 3.39 -25.21 -7.98
C ILE A 265 4.91 -25.42 -7.93
N LYS A 266 5.60 -24.58 -7.14
CA LYS A 266 7.06 -24.57 -7.02
C LYS A 266 7.45 -24.13 -5.61
N PHE A 267 8.56 -24.64 -5.09
CA PHE A 267 9.21 -24.06 -3.92
C PHE A 267 10.72 -24.05 -4.10
N VAL A 268 11.39 -23.16 -3.38
CA VAL A 268 12.85 -23.12 -3.28
C VAL A 268 13.24 -22.89 -1.83
N ILE A 269 14.33 -23.53 -1.42
CA ILE A 269 14.96 -23.25 -0.13
C ILE A 269 15.85 -22.03 -0.33
N GLY A 270 15.68 -20.99 0.47
CA GLY A 270 16.52 -19.81 0.44
C GLY A 270 17.95 -20.11 0.87
N GLU A 271 18.90 -19.27 0.46
CA GLU A 271 20.24 -19.31 1.02
C GLU A 271 20.19 -18.90 2.50
N SER A 272 21.04 -19.53 3.32
CA SER A 272 21.17 -19.23 4.74
C SER A 272 22.64 -19.23 5.10
N VAL A 273 23.04 -18.24 5.90
CA VAL A 273 24.36 -18.17 6.51
C VAL A 273 24.23 -18.59 7.98
N GLY A 274 25.09 -19.48 8.44
CA GLY A 274 25.08 -19.97 9.83
C GLY A 274 24.44 -21.36 10.00
N PRO A 275 24.05 -21.72 11.23
CA PRO A 275 23.54 -23.06 11.52
C PRO A 275 22.22 -23.34 10.81
N LEU A 276 22.07 -24.56 10.31
CA LEU A 276 20.86 -25.00 9.61
C LEU A 276 19.63 -25.05 10.53
N TRP A 277 19.87 -25.34 11.81
CA TRP A 277 18.85 -25.47 12.84
C TRP A 277 19.13 -24.49 13.97
N VAL A 278 18.12 -23.71 14.35
CA VAL A 278 18.21 -22.72 15.43
C VAL A 278 17.26 -23.14 16.55
N VAL A 279 17.77 -23.26 17.77
CA VAL A 279 16.95 -23.57 18.95
C VAL A 279 16.34 -22.27 19.47
N GLU A 280 15.02 -22.23 19.53
CA GLU A 280 14.28 -21.10 20.07
C GLU A 280 13.85 -21.38 21.51
N LYS A 281 14.02 -20.36 22.35
CA LYS A 281 13.69 -20.39 23.78
C LYS A 281 12.61 -19.37 24.10
N ASP A 282 11.84 -19.64 25.16
CA ASP A 282 10.95 -18.64 25.73
C ASP A 282 11.69 -17.61 26.58
N GLU A 283 10.95 -16.66 27.14
CA GLU A 283 11.48 -15.58 28.00
C GLU A 283 12.13 -16.09 29.30
N TYR A 284 11.87 -17.33 29.69
CA TYR A 284 12.44 -17.98 30.87
C TYR A 284 13.62 -18.92 30.52
N GLY A 285 14.01 -18.98 29.25
CA GLY A 285 15.10 -19.82 28.76
C GLY A 285 14.72 -21.29 28.52
N GLY A 286 13.44 -21.64 28.61
CA GLY A 286 12.91 -22.95 28.26
C GLY A 286 12.93 -23.18 26.74
N ILE A 287 13.33 -24.37 26.30
CA ILE A 287 13.36 -24.71 24.86
C ILE A 287 11.92 -24.93 24.36
N LYS A 288 11.53 -24.21 23.30
CA LYS A 288 10.19 -24.32 22.68
C LYS A 288 10.19 -25.25 21.48
N HIS A 289 11.08 -24.97 20.52
CA HIS A 289 11.22 -25.71 19.27
C HIS A 289 12.60 -25.47 18.69
N ARG A 290 12.94 -26.20 17.63
CA ARG A 290 14.03 -25.80 16.73
C ARG A 290 13.49 -25.47 15.35
N SER A 291 13.95 -24.36 14.80
CA SER A 291 13.52 -23.85 13.51
C SER A 291 14.54 -24.17 12.43
N PHE A 292 14.04 -24.51 11.26
CA PHE A 292 14.85 -24.59 10.05
C PHE A 292 15.22 -23.16 9.62
N SER A 293 16.51 -22.84 9.69
CA SER A 293 17.03 -21.48 9.51
C SER A 293 16.79 -20.91 8.11
N PRO A 294 16.92 -21.69 7.00
CA PRO A 294 16.54 -21.20 5.69
C PRO A 294 15.04 -20.94 5.56
N THR A 295 14.67 -19.83 4.94
CA THR A 295 13.28 -19.57 4.51
C THR A 295 12.94 -20.47 3.34
N ILE A 296 11.74 -21.06 3.31
CA ILE A 296 11.25 -21.74 2.10
C ILE A 296 10.31 -20.77 1.37
N ASN A 297 10.68 -20.40 0.15
CA ASN A 297 9.83 -19.59 -0.72
C ASN A 297 8.92 -20.52 -1.52
N ILE A 298 7.62 -20.23 -1.54
CA ILE A 298 6.62 -21.04 -2.22
C ILE A 298 5.90 -20.23 -3.28
N ALA A 299 5.62 -20.86 -4.42
CA ALA A 299 4.73 -20.37 -5.45
C ALA A 299 3.53 -21.32 -5.52
N TYR A 300 2.31 -20.79 -5.43
CA TYR A 300 1.11 -21.61 -5.26
C TYR A 300 -0.11 -21.01 -5.95
N ARG A 301 -1.09 -21.85 -6.29
CA ARG A 301 -2.38 -21.44 -6.82
C ARG A 301 -3.45 -21.46 -5.73
N ARG A 302 -4.28 -20.42 -5.71
CA ARG A 302 -5.50 -20.32 -4.89
C ARG A 302 -6.53 -19.50 -5.68
N ASP A 303 -7.77 -19.99 -5.76
CA ASP A 303 -8.88 -19.30 -6.46
C ASP A 303 -8.54 -18.88 -7.90
N GLY A 304 -7.82 -19.75 -8.64
CA GLY A 304 -7.39 -19.50 -10.01
C GLY A 304 -6.22 -18.52 -10.18
N LYS A 305 -5.83 -17.79 -9.13
CA LYS A 305 -4.68 -16.87 -9.12
C LYS A 305 -3.42 -17.55 -8.57
N CYS A 306 -2.26 -17.07 -9.00
CA CYS A 306 -0.97 -17.56 -8.53
C CYS A 306 -0.32 -16.56 -7.59
N PHE A 307 0.26 -17.05 -6.51
CA PHE A 307 0.83 -16.27 -5.42
C PHE A 307 2.25 -16.72 -5.11
N VAL A 308 3.06 -15.81 -4.59
CA VAL A 308 4.32 -16.11 -3.92
C VAL A 308 4.23 -15.74 -2.45
N GLY A 309 4.72 -16.64 -1.63
CA GLY A 309 4.82 -16.44 -0.19
C GLY A 309 6.04 -17.14 0.38
N THR A 310 6.16 -17.11 1.69
CA THR A 310 7.22 -17.79 2.41
C THR A 310 6.65 -18.60 3.56
N ILE A 311 7.36 -19.66 3.90
CA ILE A 311 7.07 -20.46 5.09
C ILE A 311 8.34 -20.67 5.91
N ARG A 312 8.13 -20.95 7.20
CA ARG A 312 9.16 -21.45 8.11
C ARG A 312 8.74 -22.81 8.64
N LEU A 313 9.71 -23.72 8.75
CA LEU A 313 9.51 -25.03 9.35
C LEU A 313 10.08 -25.05 10.77
N TYR A 314 9.40 -25.73 11.69
CA TYR A 314 9.95 -26.03 13.01
C TYR A 314 9.66 -27.47 13.43
N GLU A 315 10.44 -27.97 14.38
CA GLU A 315 10.12 -29.18 15.15
C GLU A 315 9.85 -28.79 16.62
N PRO A 316 8.65 -29.08 17.17
CA PRO A 316 8.34 -28.78 18.56
C PRO A 316 9.25 -29.59 19.49
N TYR A 317 9.68 -29.00 20.60
CA TYR A 317 10.49 -29.69 21.59
C TYR A 317 9.61 -30.61 22.45
N GLU A 318 9.97 -31.90 22.51
CA GLU A 318 9.21 -32.93 23.26
C GLU A 318 9.85 -33.27 24.60
N GLY A 319 10.92 -32.58 24.99
CA GLY A 319 11.68 -32.86 26.20
C GLY A 319 12.84 -33.84 25.99
N MET A 320 13.74 -33.89 26.97
CA MET A 320 14.88 -34.84 27.00
C MET A 320 15.74 -34.84 25.72
N GLY A 321 15.91 -33.66 25.09
CA GLY A 321 16.67 -33.53 23.84
C GLY A 321 15.96 -34.03 22.58
N LYS A 322 14.68 -34.41 22.67
CA LYS A 322 13.88 -34.89 21.55
C LYS A 322 13.05 -33.77 20.92
N TYR A 323 12.85 -33.91 19.62
CA TYR A 323 12.07 -33.00 18.80
C TYR A 323 11.05 -33.81 18.01
N GLY A 324 9.84 -33.26 17.92
CA GLY A 324 8.72 -33.88 17.23
C GLY A 324 8.82 -33.79 15.72
N THR A 325 7.67 -33.97 15.07
CA THR A 325 7.58 -33.96 13.61
C THR A 325 7.82 -32.55 13.04
N LEU A 326 8.66 -32.45 12.00
CA LEU A 326 8.87 -31.21 11.26
C LEU A 326 7.56 -30.77 10.59
N THR A 327 7.14 -29.54 10.88
CA THR A 327 5.85 -28.98 10.43
C THR A 327 6.03 -27.56 9.92
N VAL A 328 5.07 -27.08 9.13
CA VAL A 328 4.92 -25.64 8.85
C VAL A 328 4.56 -24.93 10.14
N GLY A 329 5.39 -23.95 10.51
CA GLY A 329 5.25 -23.20 11.74
C GLY A 329 4.81 -21.76 11.58
N TYR A 330 5.14 -21.18 10.44
CA TYR A 330 4.75 -19.84 10.06
C TYR A 330 4.56 -19.76 8.55
N GLU A 331 3.58 -18.98 8.14
CA GLU A 331 3.32 -18.62 6.75
C GLU A 331 3.20 -17.09 6.65
N SER A 332 3.87 -16.49 5.66
CA SER A 332 3.79 -15.04 5.40
C SER A 332 2.37 -14.53 5.15
N SER A 333 1.45 -15.44 4.80
CA SER A 333 0.04 -15.15 4.50
C SER A 333 -0.78 -14.66 5.71
N SER A 334 -0.17 -14.52 6.89
CA SER A 334 -0.85 -14.08 8.12
C SER A 334 -0.79 -12.56 8.35
N VAL A 335 0.14 -11.82 7.73
CA VAL A 335 0.36 -10.38 8.05
C VAL A 335 0.42 -9.48 6.81
N ARG A 336 0.58 -10.04 5.59
CA ARG A 336 0.51 -9.28 4.33
C ARG A 336 -0.33 -10.04 3.30
N PRO A 337 -1.06 -9.38 2.39
CA PRO A 337 -1.56 -10.02 1.20
C PRO A 337 -0.35 -10.55 0.40
N ASP A 338 -0.29 -11.86 0.18
CA ASP A 338 0.75 -12.48 -0.64
C ASP A 338 0.81 -11.79 -2.00
N PHE A 339 2.01 -11.60 -2.54
CA PHE A 339 2.14 -11.06 -3.88
C PHE A 339 1.59 -12.08 -4.87
N TRP A 340 0.71 -11.63 -5.77
CA TRP A 340 0.23 -12.49 -6.85
C TRP A 340 0.96 -12.17 -8.15
N LEU A 341 0.91 -13.10 -9.08
CA LEU A 341 1.55 -12.97 -10.38
C LEU A 341 0.74 -13.75 -11.40
N ASP A 342 0.97 -13.46 -12.68
CA ASP A 342 0.47 -14.31 -13.74
C ASP A 342 1.06 -15.72 -13.59
N CYS A 343 0.20 -16.74 -13.59
CA CYS A 343 0.63 -18.12 -13.45
C CYS A 343 1.63 -18.56 -14.54
N SER A 344 1.59 -17.94 -15.73
CA SER A 344 2.53 -18.19 -16.82
C SER A 344 3.98 -17.77 -16.51
N LEU A 345 4.18 -16.92 -15.50
CA LEU A 345 5.50 -16.49 -15.05
C LEU A 345 6.15 -17.53 -14.11
N ILE A 346 5.38 -18.51 -13.61
CA ILE A 346 5.91 -19.61 -12.81
C ILE A 346 6.40 -20.70 -13.77
N LYS A 347 7.68 -20.60 -14.14
CA LYS A 347 8.37 -21.60 -14.97
C LYS A 347 9.12 -22.63 -14.13
#